data_AF-A0A5E4PSN5-F1
#
_entry.id   AF-A0A5E4PSN5-F1
#
_cell.length_a   1.000
_cell.length_b   1.000
_cell.length_c   1.000
_cell.angle_alpha   90.00
_cell.angle_beta   90.00
_cell.angle_gamma   90.00
#
_symmetry.space_group_name_H-M   'P 1'
#
loop_
_entity.id
_entity.type
_entity.pdbx_description
1 polymer ?
#
loop_
_entity_poly.entity_id
_entity_poly.type
_entity_poly.pdbx_seq_one_letter_code
_entity_poly.pdbx_strand_id
1 'polypeptide(L)'
;MSKLHMNCCNEVNDEEDYLCCTKCKNGYHRACLKSTGQFSTNTDSTNDWTCPACMSRRPKGNSENTPVRTKDTLLAYDKNVTKKSTKRVAVSSPETEKSSQLEEIREMVSETVRAEMKEMLTQMRTSIKSVLNSELKVIREEITDMKNSINFINNQYEDFLKEYRSDVPWALRATWSLRAVVAGAVRGAAGGVEAHSPAAAPVPLARVRRADCVPRPRQVMAIRQCVK
;
A
#
# COMPACT_ATOMS: atom_id res chain seq x y z
N MET A 1 -27.31 16.15 -18.37
CA MET A 1 -26.04 15.48 -18.05
C MET A 1 -26.37 14.21 -17.28
N SER A 2 -26.07 13.03 -17.84
CA SER A 2 -26.38 11.75 -17.20
C SER A 2 -25.45 11.56 -16.00
N LYS A 3 -26.00 11.29 -14.80
CA LYS A 3 -25.18 10.99 -13.62
C LYS A 3 -24.37 9.72 -13.88
N LEU A 4 -23.04 9.83 -13.86
CA LEU A 4 -22.14 8.68 -13.90
C LEU A 4 -22.25 7.95 -12.55
N HIS A 5 -22.43 6.64 -12.58
CA HIS A 5 -22.48 5.81 -11.39
C HIS A 5 -21.07 5.29 -11.07
N MET A 6 -20.52 5.69 -9.92
CA MET A 6 -19.21 5.24 -9.44
C MET A 6 -19.35 3.91 -8.71
N ASN A 7 -18.53 2.92 -9.09
CA ASN A 7 -18.66 1.55 -8.58
C ASN A 7 -17.38 1.05 -7.87
N CYS A 8 -16.51 1.97 -7.47
CA CYS A 8 -15.25 1.68 -6.77
C CYS A 8 -15.23 2.15 -5.31
N CYS A 9 -15.84 3.28 -5.02
CA CYS A 9 -16.08 3.80 -3.66
C CYS A 9 -17.36 4.65 -3.66
N ASN A 10 -17.93 4.89 -2.47
CA ASN A 10 -19.17 5.65 -2.30
C ASN A 10 -18.96 7.17 -2.36
N GLU A 11 -17.71 7.63 -2.37
CA GLU A 11 -17.37 9.04 -2.40
C GLU A 11 -17.31 9.50 -3.85
N VAL A 12 -18.20 10.42 -4.22
CA VAL A 12 -18.18 11.06 -5.53
C VAL A 12 -17.36 12.33 -5.39
N ASN A 13 -16.12 12.29 -5.85
CA ASN A 13 -15.27 13.48 -5.96
C ASN A 13 -15.14 13.86 -7.43
N ASP A 14 -15.71 15.00 -7.82
CA ASP A 14 -15.76 15.44 -9.23
C ASP A 14 -14.39 15.92 -9.76
N GLU A 15 -13.40 16.11 -8.89
CA GLU A 15 -12.05 16.58 -9.25
C GLU A 15 -11.04 15.44 -9.56
N GLU A 16 -11.43 14.17 -9.39
CA GLU A 16 -10.51 13.04 -9.56
C GLU A 16 -10.56 12.41 -10.96
N ASP A 17 -9.39 11.96 -11.46
CA ASP A 17 -9.29 11.21 -12.71
C ASP A 17 -10.06 9.87 -12.63
N TYR A 18 -11.09 9.73 -13.46
CA TYR A 18 -11.87 8.50 -13.59
C TYR A 18 -11.70 7.82 -14.94
N LEU A 19 -11.94 6.51 -14.96
CA LEU A 19 -12.02 5.67 -16.16
C LEU A 19 -13.42 5.06 -16.26
N CYS A 20 -13.98 5.08 -17.47
CA CYS A 20 -15.28 4.48 -17.75
C CYS A 20 -15.09 3.12 -18.41
N CYS A 21 -15.75 2.09 -17.89
CA CYS A 21 -15.75 0.78 -18.53
C CYS A 21 -16.61 0.79 -19.81
N THR A 22 -16.05 0.35 -20.93
CA THR A 22 -16.78 0.29 -22.22
C THR A 22 -17.98 -0.66 -22.22
N LYS A 23 -18.01 -1.65 -21.33
CA LYS A 23 -19.07 -2.65 -21.25
C LYS A 23 -20.22 -2.25 -20.34
N CYS A 24 -19.93 -1.91 -19.08
CA CYS A 24 -20.97 -1.57 -18.10
C CYS A 24 -21.22 -0.07 -17.95
N LYS A 25 -20.39 0.79 -18.57
CA LYS A 25 -20.47 2.26 -18.49
C LYS A 25 -20.32 2.85 -17.08
N ASN A 26 -19.90 2.05 -16.10
CA ASN A 26 -19.60 2.53 -14.75
C ASN A 26 -18.24 3.23 -14.70
N GLY A 27 -18.15 4.23 -13.84
CA GLY A 27 -16.93 4.98 -13.55
C GLY A 27 -16.12 4.35 -12.42
N TYR A 28 -14.78 4.44 -12.53
CA TYR A 28 -13.82 3.97 -11.55
C TYR A 28 -12.71 5.01 -11.37
N HIS A 29 -12.40 5.40 -10.14
CA HIS A 29 -11.25 6.25 -9.86
C HIS A 29 -9.95 5.52 -10.21
N ARG A 30 -9.02 6.21 -10.86
CA ARG A 30 -7.68 5.66 -11.13
C ARG A 30 -6.97 5.25 -9.84
N ALA A 31 -7.19 5.98 -8.74
CA ALA A 31 -6.63 5.66 -7.43
C ALA A 31 -7.10 4.28 -6.91
N CYS A 32 -8.41 3.99 -6.99
CA CYS A 32 -8.98 2.71 -6.56
C CYS A 32 -8.50 1.52 -7.41
N LEU A 33 -8.12 1.75 -8.67
CA LEU A 33 -7.57 0.71 -9.54
C LEU A 33 -6.11 0.40 -9.21
N LYS A 34 -5.32 1.41 -8.82
CA LYS A 34 -3.91 1.23 -8.41
C LYS A 34 -3.79 0.38 -7.15
N SER A 35 -4.66 0.60 -6.15
CA SER A 35 -4.65 -0.18 -4.91
C SER A 35 -4.97 -1.66 -5.12
N THR A 36 -5.69 -2.00 -6.18
CA THR A 36 -6.08 -3.39 -6.50
C THR A 36 -4.96 -4.16 -7.22
N GLY A 37 -3.88 -3.50 -7.64
CA GLY A 37 -2.75 -4.14 -8.33
C GLY A 37 -3.08 -4.65 -9.75
N GLN A 38 -4.28 -4.36 -10.27
CA GLN A 38 -4.78 -4.87 -11.55
C GLN A 38 -4.56 -3.90 -12.72
N PHE A 39 -3.88 -2.78 -12.50
CA PHE A 39 -3.75 -1.72 -13.50
C PHE A 39 -2.29 -1.48 -13.88
N SER A 40 -1.92 -1.91 -15.08
CA SER A 40 -0.69 -1.48 -15.75
C SER A 40 -0.87 -0.05 -16.23
N THR A 41 0.01 0.86 -15.82
CA THR A 41 -0.08 2.32 -16.02
C THR A 41 0.00 2.80 -17.47
N ASN A 42 -0.09 1.91 -18.46
CA ASN A 42 0.42 2.15 -19.82
C ASN A 42 -0.66 2.14 -20.92
N THR A 43 -1.93 2.40 -20.58
CA THR A 43 -3.00 2.55 -21.58
C THR A 43 -3.40 4.01 -21.69
N ASP A 44 -2.57 4.79 -22.40
CA ASP A 44 -2.86 6.19 -22.74
C ASP A 44 -4.02 6.31 -23.74
N SER A 45 -4.42 5.21 -24.38
CA SER A 45 -5.65 5.12 -25.18
C SER A 45 -6.84 4.71 -24.29
N THR A 46 -7.49 5.70 -23.68
CA THR A 46 -8.64 5.54 -22.75
C THR A 46 -9.90 4.91 -23.36
N ASN A 47 -9.92 4.56 -24.64
CA ASN A 47 -11.15 4.20 -25.35
C ASN A 47 -11.59 2.74 -25.20
N ASP A 48 -10.70 1.82 -24.83
CA ASP A 48 -11.00 0.37 -24.80
C ASP A 48 -10.94 -0.27 -23.41
N TRP A 49 -10.90 0.53 -22.35
CA TRP A 49 -10.75 -0.01 -21.00
C TRP A 49 -12.01 -0.79 -20.54
N THR A 50 -11.79 -1.99 -20.00
CA THR A 50 -12.84 -2.86 -19.44
C THR A 50 -12.56 -3.08 -17.95
N CYS A 51 -13.55 -2.90 -17.08
CA CYS A 51 -13.35 -3.08 -15.65
C CYS A 51 -13.14 -4.56 -15.25
N PRO A 52 -12.50 -4.83 -14.10
CA PRO A 52 -12.24 -6.20 -13.63
C PRO A 52 -13.48 -7.10 -13.54
N ALA A 53 -14.62 -6.54 -13.11
CA ALA A 53 -15.89 -7.26 -13.02
C ALA A 53 -16.45 -7.66 -14.40
N CYS A 54 -16.17 -6.88 -15.45
CA CYS A 54 -16.53 -7.22 -16.82
C CYS A 54 -15.49 -8.14 -17.48
N MET A 55 -14.21 -8.03 -17.09
CA MET A 55 -13.15 -8.92 -17.56
C MET A 55 -13.35 -10.35 -17.06
N SER A 56 -13.69 -10.54 -15.77
CA SER A 56 -13.90 -11.87 -15.19
C SER A 56 -15.13 -12.60 -15.75
N ARG A 57 -16.11 -11.86 -16.28
CA ARG A 57 -17.30 -12.42 -16.93
C ARG A 57 -17.04 -12.87 -18.37
N ARG A 58 -15.91 -12.51 -18.98
CA ARG A 58 -15.58 -13.04 -20.30
C ARG A 58 -15.29 -14.53 -20.15
N PRO A 59 -15.88 -15.40 -20.98
CA PRO A 59 -15.46 -16.79 -21.03
C PRO A 59 -13.96 -16.75 -21.31
N LYS A 60 -13.19 -17.36 -20.40
CA LYS A 60 -11.73 -17.43 -20.52
C LYS A 60 -11.47 -18.28 -21.76
N GLY A 61 -11.30 -17.62 -22.91
CA GLY A 61 -11.00 -18.29 -24.15
C GLY A 61 -9.74 -19.08 -23.91
N ASN A 62 -9.85 -20.41 -23.95
CA ASN A 62 -8.75 -21.32 -23.73
C ASN A 62 -7.67 -20.95 -24.77
N SER A 63 -6.63 -20.23 -24.34
CA SER A 63 -5.42 -19.99 -25.14
C SER A 63 -4.54 -21.24 -25.16
N GLU A 64 -5.15 -22.41 -25.03
CA GLU A 64 -4.52 -23.66 -25.37
C GLU A 64 -4.63 -23.76 -26.89
N ASN A 65 -3.49 -23.90 -27.57
CA ASN A 65 -3.35 -24.24 -28.98
C ASN A 65 -4.06 -25.56 -29.33
N THR A 66 -5.35 -25.65 -29.08
CA THR A 66 -6.22 -26.71 -29.57
C THR A 66 -7.05 -26.09 -30.68
N PRO A 67 -6.97 -26.62 -31.91
CA PRO A 67 -7.68 -26.05 -33.04
C PRO A 67 -9.17 -26.04 -32.72
N VAL A 68 -9.74 -24.83 -32.66
CA VAL A 68 -11.16 -24.61 -32.46
C VAL A 68 -11.89 -25.33 -33.57
N ARG A 69 -12.55 -26.43 -33.23
CA ARG A 69 -13.42 -27.18 -34.13
C ARG A 69 -14.62 -26.28 -34.43
N THR A 70 -14.52 -25.50 -35.50
CA THR A 70 -15.61 -24.72 -36.06
C THR A 70 -16.79 -25.66 -36.31
N LYS A 71 -17.93 -25.37 -35.67
CA LYS A 71 -19.22 -26.03 -35.94
C LYS A 71 -19.97 -25.35 -37.08
N ASP A 72 -19.25 -24.70 -38.00
CA ASP A 72 -19.80 -24.09 -39.20
C ASP A 72 -19.18 -24.75 -40.43
N THR A 73 -19.61 -25.98 -40.70
CA THR A 73 -19.60 -26.53 -42.07
C THR A 73 -20.77 -27.50 -42.21
N LEU A 74 -21.98 -26.99 -41.95
CA LEU A 74 -23.14 -27.48 -42.69
C LEU A 74 -22.90 -27.03 -44.13
N LEU A 75 -22.91 -27.99 -45.06
CA LEU A 75 -22.63 -27.84 -46.50
C LEU A 75 -21.17 -28.07 -46.92
N ALA A 76 -20.66 -29.29 -46.71
CA ALA A 76 -19.69 -29.87 -47.64
C ALA A 76 -19.92 -31.38 -47.70
N TYR A 77 -20.64 -31.78 -48.75
CA TYR A 77 -20.77 -33.15 -49.21
C TYR A 77 -19.41 -33.55 -49.79
N ASP A 78 -18.55 -34.20 -49.00
CA ASP A 78 -17.40 -34.89 -49.60
C ASP A 78 -17.12 -36.25 -48.94
N LYS A 79 -17.05 -37.21 -49.85
CA LYS A 79 -16.84 -38.63 -49.65
C LYS A 79 -15.37 -38.87 -49.26
N ASN A 80 -15.16 -39.98 -48.56
CA ASN A 80 -13.88 -40.70 -48.39
C ASN A 80 -12.89 -40.15 -47.34
N VAL A 81 -13.20 -40.37 -46.06
CA VAL A 81 -12.16 -40.60 -45.03
C VAL A 81 -12.20 -42.07 -44.62
N THR A 82 -11.29 -42.85 -45.17
CA THR A 82 -11.09 -44.27 -44.89
C THR A 82 -10.80 -44.49 -43.41
N LYS A 83 -11.66 -45.27 -42.76
CA LYS A 83 -11.48 -45.80 -41.40
C LYS A 83 -10.18 -46.62 -41.35
N LYS A 84 -9.14 -46.07 -40.74
CA LYS A 84 -7.85 -46.76 -40.53
C LYS A 84 -8.10 -47.96 -39.60
N SER A 85 -7.83 -49.16 -40.11
CA SER A 85 -8.12 -50.41 -39.42
C SER A 85 -7.30 -50.55 -38.14
N THR A 86 -8.01 -50.92 -37.08
CA THR A 86 -7.44 -51.39 -35.81
C THR A 86 -6.64 -52.66 -36.09
N LYS A 87 -5.33 -52.52 -36.25
CA LYS A 87 -4.40 -53.66 -36.20
C LYS A 87 -4.39 -54.20 -34.78
N ARG A 88 -4.80 -55.46 -34.64
CA ARG A 88 -4.66 -56.25 -33.41
C ARG A 88 -3.16 -56.36 -33.12
N VAL A 89 -2.74 -55.87 -31.96
CA VAL A 89 -1.40 -56.10 -31.42
C VAL A 89 -1.36 -57.54 -30.92
N ALA A 90 -0.35 -58.29 -31.35
CA ALA A 90 -0.15 -59.68 -30.97
C ALA A 90 0.16 -59.78 -29.47
N VAL A 91 -0.62 -60.60 -28.77
CA VAL A 91 -0.45 -60.99 -27.37
C VAL A 91 0.64 -62.06 -27.33
N SER A 92 1.92 -61.67 -27.23
CA SER A 92 3.02 -62.49 -26.69
C SER A 92 4.38 -61.81 -26.90
N SER A 93 4.77 -60.96 -25.95
CA SER A 93 6.18 -60.68 -25.68
C SER A 93 6.38 -60.68 -24.16
N PRO A 94 7.48 -61.25 -23.65
CA PRO A 94 7.75 -61.32 -22.22
C PRO A 94 8.14 -59.92 -21.72
N GLU A 95 7.14 -59.16 -21.27
CA GLU A 95 7.28 -57.85 -20.63
C GLU A 95 7.28 -58.02 -19.10
N THR A 96 8.41 -58.42 -18.50
CA THR A 96 8.45 -58.52 -17.02
C THR A 96 9.68 -57.93 -16.34
N GLU A 97 10.75 -57.56 -17.05
CA GLU A 97 11.97 -57.06 -16.38
C GLU A 97 12.22 -55.54 -16.51
N LYS A 98 11.57 -54.85 -17.45
CA LYS A 98 11.76 -53.39 -17.62
C LYS A 98 11.01 -52.53 -16.60
N SER A 99 10.08 -53.13 -15.85
CA SER A 99 9.23 -52.40 -14.89
C SER A 99 10.00 -52.01 -13.62
N SER A 100 10.92 -52.85 -13.14
CA SER A 100 11.67 -52.57 -11.90
C SER A 100 12.66 -51.41 -12.05
N GLN A 101 13.39 -51.36 -13.17
CA GLN A 101 14.36 -50.29 -13.45
C GLN A 101 13.69 -48.91 -13.57
N LEU A 102 12.46 -48.86 -14.07
CA LEU A 102 11.72 -47.60 -14.23
C LEU A 102 11.27 -47.03 -12.88
N GLU A 103 10.86 -47.89 -11.94
CA GLU A 103 10.51 -47.45 -10.59
C GLU A 103 11.75 -47.01 -9.79
N GLU A 104 12.89 -47.69 -9.94
CA GLU A 104 14.14 -47.29 -9.29
C GLU A 104 14.63 -45.91 -9.80
N ILE A 105 14.55 -45.66 -11.11
CA ILE A 105 14.87 -44.34 -11.68
C ILE A 105 13.89 -43.28 -11.18
N ARG A 106 12.59 -43.61 -11.08
CA ARG A 106 11.57 -42.67 -10.59
C ARG A 106 11.79 -42.30 -9.13
N GLU A 107 12.18 -43.26 -8.30
CA GLU A 107 12.52 -43.03 -6.90
C GLU A 107 13.76 -42.13 -6.78
N MET A 108 14.84 -42.44 -7.51
CA MET A 108 16.06 -41.63 -7.53
C MET A 108 15.80 -40.18 -7.96
N VAL A 109 14.99 -39.98 -9.00
CA VAL A 109 14.61 -38.63 -9.46
C VAL A 109 13.77 -37.91 -8.41
N SER A 110 12.81 -38.61 -7.78
CA SER A 110 11.96 -38.06 -6.72
C SER A 110 12.78 -37.63 -5.50
N GLU A 111 13.76 -38.43 -5.10
CA GLU A 111 14.68 -38.10 -4.01
C GLU A 111 15.56 -36.90 -4.34
N THR A 112 16.12 -36.86 -5.55
CA THR A 112 16.95 -35.73 -6.00
C THR A 112 16.14 -34.43 -6.00
N VAL A 113 14.94 -34.44 -6.59
CA VAL A 113 14.06 -33.26 -6.62
C VAL A 113 13.68 -32.82 -5.21
N ARG A 114 13.38 -33.77 -4.31
CA ARG A 114 13.07 -33.47 -2.91
C ARG A 114 14.27 -32.86 -2.17
N ALA A 115 15.48 -33.36 -2.42
CA ALA A 115 16.70 -32.84 -1.83
C ALA A 115 17.00 -31.42 -2.31
N GLU A 116 16.95 -31.17 -3.63
CA GLU A 116 17.15 -29.85 -4.23
C GLU A 116 16.09 -28.84 -3.75
N MET A 117 14.82 -29.24 -3.66
CA MET A 117 13.76 -28.37 -3.15
C MET A 117 13.96 -28.02 -1.68
N LYS A 118 14.43 -28.99 -0.87
CA LYS A 118 14.75 -28.75 0.54
C LYS A 118 15.92 -27.79 0.68
N GLU A 119 16.95 -27.92 -0.15
CA GLU A 119 18.12 -27.04 -0.15
C GLU A 119 17.76 -25.61 -0.63
N MET A 120 16.90 -25.48 -1.64
CA MET A 120 16.39 -24.18 -2.05
C MET A 120 15.59 -23.50 -0.93
N LEU A 121 14.76 -24.25 -0.19
CA LEU A 121 13.99 -23.70 0.94
C LEU A 121 14.88 -23.30 2.12
N THR A 122 15.94 -24.06 2.41
CA THR A 122 16.91 -23.68 3.46
C THR A 122 17.68 -22.42 3.06
N GLN A 123 18.14 -22.33 1.81
CA GLN A 123 18.81 -21.14 1.28
C GLN A 123 17.90 -19.90 1.25
N MET A 124 16.63 -20.06 0.89
CA MET A 124 15.66 -18.98 0.95
C MET A 124 15.43 -18.52 2.39
N ARG A 125 15.29 -19.46 3.34
CA ARG A 125 15.13 -19.15 4.77
C ARG A 125 16.33 -18.41 5.33
N THR A 126 17.55 -18.82 4.99
CA THR A 126 18.78 -18.15 5.46
C THR A 126 18.93 -16.77 4.82
N SER A 127 18.63 -16.63 3.52
CA SER A 127 18.69 -15.35 2.81
C SER A 127 17.70 -14.33 3.40
N ILE A 128 16.45 -14.72 3.60
CA ILE A 128 15.43 -13.86 4.23
C ILE A 128 15.87 -13.45 5.64
N LYS A 129 16.35 -14.41 6.44
CA LYS A 129 16.83 -14.11 7.79
C LYS A 129 18.02 -13.14 7.77
N SER A 130 18.92 -13.28 6.81
CA SER A 130 20.08 -12.39 6.67
C SER A 130 19.67 -10.96 6.32
N VAL A 131 18.80 -10.80 5.32
CA VAL A 131 18.31 -9.48 4.91
C VAL A 131 17.53 -8.80 6.05
N LEU A 132 16.65 -9.53 6.73
CA LEU A 132 15.92 -8.98 7.87
C LEU A 132 16.86 -8.53 8.98
N ASN A 133 17.89 -9.32 9.29
CA ASN A 133 18.85 -8.94 10.32
C ASN A 133 19.71 -7.74 9.93
N SER A 134 20.10 -7.60 8.65
CA SER A 134 20.86 -6.44 8.19
C SER A 134 20.02 -5.17 8.25
N GLU A 135 18.79 -5.21 7.74
CA GLU A 135 17.88 -4.05 7.75
C GLU A 135 17.51 -3.64 9.19
N LEU A 136 17.21 -4.61 10.07
CA LEU A 136 16.92 -4.32 11.48
C LEU A 136 18.13 -3.71 12.21
N LYS A 137 19.35 -4.06 11.80
CA LYS A 137 20.56 -3.46 12.35
C LYS A 137 20.69 -2.00 11.93
N VAL A 138 20.48 -1.69 10.65
CA VAL A 138 20.51 -0.32 10.12
C VAL A 138 19.48 0.56 10.84
N ILE A 139 18.23 0.08 10.95
CA ILE A 139 17.16 0.82 11.67
C ILE A 139 17.56 1.09 13.13
N ARG A 140 18.21 0.14 13.80
CA ARG A 140 18.68 0.32 15.19
C ARG A 140 19.78 1.37 15.29
N GLU A 141 20.69 1.39 14.33
CA GLU A 141 21.76 2.39 14.24
C GLU A 141 21.14 3.79 14.04
N GLU A 142 20.20 3.94 13.09
CA GLU A 142 19.49 5.22 12.84
C GLU A 142 18.70 5.73 14.05
N ILE A 143 18.00 4.85 14.77
CA ILE A 143 17.28 5.22 16.01
C ILE A 143 18.27 5.69 17.09
N THR A 144 19.43 5.06 17.16
CA THR A 144 20.48 5.45 18.12
C THR A 144 21.04 6.82 17.79
N ASP A 145 21.30 7.11 16.52
CA ASP A 145 21.76 8.41 16.05
C ASP A 145 20.72 9.51 16.26
N MET A 146 19.45 9.21 16.03
CA MET A 146 18.35 10.13 16.32
C MET A 146 18.26 10.43 17.83
N LYS A 147 18.39 9.41 18.69
CA LYS A 147 18.43 9.58 20.14
C LYS A 147 19.61 10.45 20.57
N ASN A 148 20.78 10.26 19.98
CA ASN A 148 21.96 11.09 20.24
C ASN A 148 21.72 12.55 19.83
N SER A 149 21.09 12.77 18.67
CA SER A 149 20.73 14.11 18.18
C SER A 149 19.73 14.81 19.11
N ILE A 150 18.70 14.09 19.57
CA ILE A 150 17.72 14.62 20.54
C ILE A 150 18.39 14.97 21.86
N ASN A 151 19.25 14.10 22.38
CA ASN A 151 19.98 14.36 23.62
C ASN A 151 20.90 15.58 23.48
N PHE A 152 21.57 15.74 22.34
CA PHE A 152 22.39 16.92 22.05
C PHE A 152 21.55 18.21 22.05
N ILE A 153 20.40 18.21 21.36
CA ILE A 153 19.49 19.37 21.33
C ILE A 153 18.95 19.68 22.74
N ASN A 154 18.56 18.67 23.49
CA ASN A 154 18.08 18.84 24.87
C ASN A 154 19.17 19.46 25.75
N ASN A 155 20.42 19.00 25.64
CA ASN A 155 21.53 19.57 26.39
C ASN A 155 21.77 21.05 26.03
N GLN A 156 21.78 21.37 24.73
CA GLN A 156 21.89 22.77 24.30
C GLN A 156 20.73 23.63 24.82
N TYR A 157 19.51 23.11 24.77
CA TYR A 157 18.33 23.80 25.29
C TYR A 157 18.44 24.08 26.80
N GLU A 158 18.88 23.09 27.58
CA GLU A 158 19.11 23.27 29.01
C GLU A 158 20.22 24.29 29.30
N ASP A 159 21.28 24.33 28.49
CA ASP A 159 22.36 25.32 28.64
C ASP A 159 21.87 26.74 28.32
N PHE A 160 21.08 26.92 27.25
CA PHE A 160 20.40 28.20 26.96
C PHE A 160 19.48 28.64 28.12
N LEU A 161 18.74 27.71 28.73
CA LEU A 161 17.88 28.02 29.88
C LEU A 161 18.69 28.45 31.11
N LYS A 162 19.86 27.84 31.35
CA LYS A 162 20.75 28.23 32.46
C LYS A 162 21.33 29.61 32.25
N GLU A 163 21.80 29.93 31.05
CA GLU A 163 22.30 31.26 30.70
C GLU A 163 21.21 32.31 30.91
N TYR A 164 20.02 32.09 30.34
CA TYR A 164 18.88 32.99 30.52
C TYR A 164 18.50 33.19 32.00
N ARG A 165 18.50 32.11 32.80
CA ARG A 165 18.20 32.21 34.25
C ARG A 165 19.28 32.96 35.03
N SER A 166 20.53 32.91 34.58
CA SER A 166 21.67 33.58 35.21
C SER A 166 21.71 35.07 34.84
N ASP A 167 21.28 35.40 33.63
CA ASP A 167 21.23 36.77 33.11
C ASP A 167 20.02 37.58 33.57
N VAL A 168 18.98 36.95 34.16
CA VAL A 168 17.95 37.71 34.87
C VAL A 168 18.62 38.38 36.07
N PRO A 169 18.81 39.72 36.07
CA PRO A 169 19.50 40.39 37.15
C PRO A 169 18.81 40.07 38.47
N TRP A 170 19.57 39.70 39.50
CA TRP A 170 19.04 39.50 40.86
C TRP A 170 18.17 40.69 41.33
N ALA A 171 18.42 41.90 40.81
CA ALA A 171 17.62 43.10 41.00
C ALA A 171 16.17 43.00 40.47
N LEU A 172 15.93 42.30 39.35
CA LEU A 172 14.58 42.06 38.82
C LEU A 172 13.83 41.00 39.65
N ARG A 173 14.51 39.98 40.19
CA ARG A 173 13.88 39.06 41.16
C ARG A 173 13.49 39.76 42.46
N ALA A 174 14.34 40.64 42.99
CA ALA A 174 14.06 41.38 44.22
C ALA A 174 12.87 42.34 44.06
N THR A 175 12.76 43.03 42.92
CA THR A 175 11.66 43.97 42.65
C THR A 175 10.31 43.27 42.45
N TRP A 176 10.27 42.07 41.87
CA TRP A 176 9.05 41.26 41.76
C TRP A 176 8.60 40.71 43.12
N SER A 177 9.53 40.31 43.98
CA SER A 177 9.22 39.86 45.35
C SER A 177 8.68 41.02 46.21
N LEU A 178 9.29 42.22 46.13
CA LEU A 178 8.80 43.41 46.82
C LEU A 178 7.42 43.86 46.31
N ARG A 179 7.16 43.82 45.01
CA ARG A 179 5.82 44.12 44.45
C ARG A 179 4.74 43.14 44.93
N ALA A 180 5.05 41.85 45.07
CA ALA A 180 4.11 40.85 45.60
C ALA A 180 3.79 41.11 47.09
N VAL A 181 4.78 41.48 47.89
CA VAL A 181 4.58 41.84 49.31
C VAL A 181 3.77 43.13 49.46
N VAL A 182 4.04 44.15 48.65
CA VAL A 182 3.28 45.42 48.67
C VAL A 182 1.83 45.21 48.19
N ALA A 183 1.61 44.38 47.15
CA ALA A 183 0.26 44.05 46.68
C ALA A 183 -0.54 43.18 47.68
N GLY A 184 0.13 42.44 48.56
CA GLY A 184 -0.47 41.75 49.70
C GLY A 184 -0.82 42.70 50.85
N ALA A 185 0.07 43.65 51.17
CA ALA A 185 -0.15 44.63 52.24
C ALA A 185 -1.28 45.62 51.94
N VAL A 186 -1.43 46.07 50.68
CA VAL A 186 -2.54 46.95 50.26
C VAL A 186 -3.90 46.23 50.35
N ARG A 187 -3.93 44.90 50.30
CA ARG A 187 -5.16 44.10 50.44
C ARG A 187 -5.57 43.80 51.89
N GLY A 188 -4.69 44.06 52.87
CA GLY A 188 -4.97 43.88 54.30
C GLY A 188 -5.56 45.10 55.00
N ALA A 189 -5.57 46.28 54.35
CA ALA A 189 -6.09 47.53 54.92
C ALA A 189 -7.47 47.94 54.38
N ALA A 190 -7.96 47.28 53.33
CA ALA A 190 -9.34 47.45 52.86
C ALA A 190 -10.19 46.31 53.42
N GLY A 191 -11.11 46.70 54.30
CA GLY A 191 -12.04 45.80 54.99
C GLY A 191 -12.81 44.86 54.07
N GLY A 192 -13.29 43.80 54.70
CA GLY A 192 -13.94 42.67 54.06
C GLY A 192 -15.05 43.05 53.10
N VAL A 193 -14.96 42.48 51.91
CA VAL A 193 -16.13 42.12 51.12
C VAL A 193 -15.83 40.73 50.58
N GLU A 194 -16.66 39.76 50.96
CA GLU A 194 -16.71 38.44 50.33
C GLU A 194 -16.85 38.63 48.82
N ALA A 195 -15.82 38.21 48.08
CA ALA A 195 -15.88 38.07 46.64
C ALA A 195 -15.66 36.60 46.31
N HIS A 196 -16.73 35.97 45.85
CA HIS A 196 -16.79 34.62 45.32
C HIS A 196 -15.58 34.27 44.44
N SER A 197 -15.06 33.05 44.67
CA SER A 197 -14.17 32.33 43.78
C SER A 197 -14.62 32.40 42.31
N PRO A 198 -13.80 32.90 41.38
CA PRO A 198 -13.88 32.47 40.00
C PRO A 198 -13.16 31.12 39.89
N ALA A 199 -13.92 30.11 39.49
CA ALA A 199 -13.43 28.80 39.13
C ALA A 199 -12.28 28.91 38.11
N ALA A 200 -11.26 28.07 38.31
CA ALA A 200 -10.12 27.92 37.42
C ALA A 200 -10.60 27.64 35.99
N ALA A 201 -10.33 28.58 35.09
CA ALA A 201 -10.48 28.35 33.66
C ALA A 201 -9.39 27.35 33.20
N PRO A 202 -9.74 26.32 32.42
CA PRO A 202 -8.75 25.37 31.89
C PRO A 202 -7.84 26.06 30.87
N VAL A 203 -6.55 25.77 31.00
CA VAL A 203 -5.48 26.17 30.09
C VAL A 203 -5.81 25.71 28.66
N PRO A 204 -5.81 26.59 27.64
CA PRO A 204 -5.98 26.17 26.27
C PRO A 204 -4.71 25.45 25.81
N LEU A 205 -4.85 24.16 25.49
CA LEU A 205 -3.83 23.37 24.81
C LEU A 205 -3.47 24.06 23.48
N ALA A 206 -2.20 24.46 23.37
CA ALA A 206 -1.64 25.01 22.15
C ALA A 206 -1.81 24.01 21.00
N ARG A 207 -2.64 24.41 20.03
CA ARG A 207 -2.89 23.68 18.79
C ARG A 207 -1.61 23.73 17.95
N VAL A 208 -0.91 22.61 17.86
CA VAL A 208 0.21 22.39 16.94
C VAL A 208 -0.28 22.69 15.52
N ARG A 209 0.20 23.80 14.94
CA ARG A 209 -0.04 24.15 13.54
C ARG A 209 0.68 23.12 12.67
N ARG A 210 -0.09 22.36 11.89
CA ARG A 210 0.45 21.52 10.81
C ARG A 210 1.09 22.44 9.78
N ALA A 211 2.27 22.04 9.32
CA ALA A 211 3.02 22.70 8.27
C ALA A 211 2.18 22.88 7.00
N ASP A 212 2.27 24.08 6.43
CA ASP A 212 1.68 24.48 5.17
C ASP A 212 2.25 23.61 4.03
N CYS A 213 1.38 22.85 3.37
CA CYS A 213 1.67 22.27 2.06
C CYS A 213 1.63 23.38 1.02
N VAL A 214 2.80 23.72 0.48
CA VAL A 214 2.95 24.61 -0.67
C VAL A 214 2.23 24.02 -1.89
N PRO A 215 1.26 24.73 -2.53
CA PRO A 215 0.65 24.28 -3.76
C PRO A 215 1.60 24.47 -4.94
N ARG A 216 1.83 23.40 -5.72
CA ARG A 216 2.51 23.49 -7.03
C ARG A 216 1.62 24.22 -8.05
N PRO A 217 2.20 24.97 -8.99
CA PRO A 217 1.44 25.68 -10.02
C PRO A 217 0.78 24.71 -11.01
N ARG A 218 -0.51 24.96 -11.28
CA ARG A 218 -1.37 24.25 -12.24
C ARG A 218 -0.86 24.43 -13.67
N GLN A 219 -0.59 23.32 -14.37
CA GLN A 219 -0.71 23.30 -15.83
C GLN A 219 -2.18 23.09 -16.17
N VAL A 220 -2.74 24.01 -16.94
CA VAL A 220 -4.12 23.98 -17.43
C VAL A 220 -4.17 23.00 -18.60
N MET A 221 -4.69 21.79 -18.37
CA MET A 221 -5.04 20.84 -19.43
C MET A 221 -6.55 20.79 -19.57
N ALA A 222 -7.00 20.95 -20.81
CA ALA A 222 -8.39 21.16 -21.19
C ALA A 222 -9.32 20.02 -20.79
N ILE A 223 -10.44 20.39 -20.16
CA ILE A 223 -11.60 19.53 -19.92
C ILE A 223 -12.22 19.19 -21.29
N ARG A 224 -11.96 17.98 -21.79
CA ARG A 224 -12.71 17.44 -22.93
C ARG A 224 -13.98 16.78 -22.40
N GLN A 225 -15.12 17.41 -22.66
CA GLN A 225 -16.43 16.86 -22.41
C GLN A 225 -16.63 15.60 -23.27
N CYS A 226 -16.88 14.46 -22.62
CA CYS A 226 -17.46 13.30 -23.27
C CYS A 226 -18.92 13.61 -23.65
N VAL A 227 -19.13 14.06 -24.89
CA VAL A 227 -20.45 14.07 -25.53
C VAL A 227 -20.56 12.82 -26.41
N LYS A 228 -21.75 12.23 -26.39
CA LYS A 228 -22.17 10.94 -26.96
C LYS A 228 -21.71 10.68 -28.39
#